data_AF-A0A2W4JKR5-F1
#
_entry.id   AF-A0A2W4JKR5-F1
#
_cell.length_a   1.000
_cell.length_b   1.000
_cell.length_c   1.000
_cell.angle_alpha   90.00
_cell.angle_beta   90.00
_cell.angle_gamma   90.00
#
_symmetry.space_group_name_H-M   'P 1'
#
loop_
_entity.id
_entity.type
_entity.pdbx_description
1 polymer ?
#
loop_
_entity_poly.entity_id
_entity_poly.type
_entity_poly.pdbx_seq_one_letter_code
_entity_poly.pdbx_strand_id
1 'polypeptide(L)'
;MADVPVRKLSPDVVQVGTGRVRVGPYQNAPDSEIVLFNAPPAELDERGVREARRGTAIVVVQRNETRVEDLRRLIGRLRAAGAEPLGYVFTRSGRG
;
A
#
# COMPACT_ATOMS: atom_id res chain seq x y z
N MET A 1 -10.12 6.14 36.43
CA MET A 1 -9.41 6.17 35.14
C MET A 1 -8.91 4.77 34.88
N ALA A 2 -9.57 4.01 33.99
CA ALA A 2 -9.06 2.71 33.58
C ALA A 2 -7.85 2.95 32.66
N ASP A 3 -6.70 2.45 33.07
CA ASP A 3 -5.48 2.47 32.26
C ASP A 3 -5.72 1.55 31.05
N VAL A 4 -5.91 2.15 29.87
CA VAL A 4 -6.04 1.39 28.63
C VAL A 4 -4.63 0.88 28.32
N PRO A 5 -4.36 -0.43 28.36
CA PRO A 5 -3.03 -0.92 28.08
C PRO A 5 -2.70 -0.62 26.63
N VAL A 6 -1.88 0.40 26.40
CA VAL A 6 -1.28 0.65 25.08
C VAL A 6 -0.30 -0.49 24.83
N ARG A 7 -0.79 -1.52 24.16
CA ARG A 7 0.03 -2.64 23.71
C ARG A 7 1.09 -2.05 22.80
N LYS A 8 2.37 -2.05 23.23
CA LYS A 8 3.50 -1.74 22.36
C LYS A 8 3.55 -2.80 21.27
N LEU A 9 2.90 -2.53 20.16
CA LEU A 9 3.07 -3.32 18.95
C LEU A 9 4.50 -3.09 18.45
N SER A 10 5.15 -4.14 17.95
CA SER A 10 6.33 -3.95 17.12
C SER A 10 5.98 -2.96 16.00
N PRO A 11 6.86 -2.03 15.62
CA PRO A 11 6.58 -1.03 14.57
C PRO A 11 6.10 -1.66 13.24
N ASP A 12 6.40 -2.93 13.05
CA ASP A 12 6.05 -3.72 11.87
C ASP A 12 4.67 -4.39 11.94
N VAL A 13 3.87 -4.18 13.01
CA VAL A 13 2.51 -4.75 13.14
C VAL A 13 1.55 -3.69 13.65
N VAL A 14 0.48 -3.44 12.90
CA VAL A 14 -0.58 -2.48 13.22
C VAL A 14 -1.87 -3.25 13.55
N GLN A 15 -2.49 -2.97 14.69
CA GLN A 15 -3.79 -3.56 15.06
C GLN A 15 -4.92 -2.81 14.35
N VAL A 16 -5.80 -3.54 13.67
CA VAL A 16 -6.97 -2.98 12.96
C VAL A 16 -8.21 -3.75 13.38
N GLY A 17 -9.01 -3.16 14.26
CA GLY A 17 -10.13 -3.86 14.91
C GLY A 17 -9.66 -5.11 15.66
N THR A 18 -10.25 -6.26 15.35
CA THR A 18 -9.83 -7.58 15.89
C THR A 18 -8.66 -8.19 15.11
N GLY A 19 -8.28 -7.62 13.96
CA GLY A 19 -7.23 -8.11 13.08
C GLY A 19 -5.87 -7.42 13.27
N ARG A 20 -4.87 -7.93 12.55
CA ARG A 20 -3.49 -7.43 12.53
C ARG A 20 -3.03 -7.24 11.09
N VAL A 21 -2.33 -6.13 10.83
CA VAL A 21 -1.68 -5.83 9.55
C VAL A 21 -0.19 -5.74 9.79
N ARG A 22 0.60 -6.53 9.07
CA ARG A 22 2.06 -6.43 9.10
C ARG A 22 2.51 -5.37 8.11
N VAL A 23 3.42 -4.49 8.50
CA VAL A 23 4.09 -3.55 7.60
C VAL A 23 5.43 -4.16 7.21
N GLY A 24 5.68 -4.32 5.91
CA GLY A 24 6.93 -4.87 5.42
C GLY A 24 6.77 -5.77 4.20
N PRO A 25 7.85 -6.46 3.81
CA PRO A 25 7.85 -7.27 2.60
C PRO A 25 7.14 -8.62 2.79
N TYR A 26 6.52 -9.12 1.72
CA TYR A 26 5.72 -10.35 1.72
C TYR A 26 6.51 -11.60 2.10
N GLN A 27 7.80 -11.70 1.73
CA GLN A 27 8.59 -12.94 1.90
C GLN A 27 8.75 -13.44 3.35
N ASN A 28 8.45 -12.60 4.34
CA ASN A 28 8.59 -12.93 5.75
C ASN A 28 7.25 -13.06 6.47
N ALA A 29 6.13 -12.96 5.75
CA ALA A 29 4.81 -12.96 6.34
C ALA A 29 4.21 -14.37 6.36
N PRO A 30 3.56 -14.79 7.47
CA PRO A 30 2.73 -15.98 7.47
C PRO A 30 1.56 -15.84 6.49
N ASP A 31 1.15 -16.93 5.83
CA ASP A 31 0.05 -16.94 4.85
C ASP A 31 -1.30 -16.41 5.39
N SER A 32 -1.47 -16.40 6.71
CA SER A 32 -2.70 -15.94 7.38
C SER A 32 -2.71 -14.45 7.73
N GLU A 33 -1.64 -13.68 7.46
CA GLU A 33 -1.54 -12.26 7.82
C GLU A 33 -1.76 -11.34 6.61
N ILE A 34 -2.46 -10.23 6.82
CA ILE A 34 -2.51 -9.14 5.83
C ILE A 34 -1.19 -8.38 5.92
N VAL A 35 -0.53 -8.19 4.78
CA VAL A 35 0.73 -7.45 4.67
C VAL A 35 0.52 -6.16 3.89
N LEU A 36 0.92 -5.05 4.48
CA LEU A 36 1.03 -3.77 3.83
C LEU A 36 2.49 -3.55 3.41
N PHE A 37 2.72 -3.51 2.10
CA PHE A 37 4.04 -3.25 1.53
C PHE A 37 4.06 -1.86 0.88
N ASN A 38 5.01 -1.02 1.28
CA ASN A 38 5.27 0.25 0.61
C ASN A 38 6.08 -0.02 -0.67
N ALA A 39 5.40 -0.18 -1.79
CA ALA A 39 6.03 -0.50 -3.06
C ALA A 39 6.82 0.70 -3.63
N PRO A 40 7.93 0.44 -4.35
CA PRO A 40 8.56 1.47 -5.16
C PRO A 40 7.56 2.12 -6.13
N PRO A 41 7.77 3.38 -6.53
CA PRO A 41 6.86 4.08 -7.44
C PRO A 41 6.74 3.34 -8.78
N ALA A 42 5.56 2.79 -9.05
CA ALA A 42 5.34 1.87 -10.17
C ALA A 42 5.37 2.56 -11.55
N GLU A 43 5.35 3.90 -11.59
CA GLU A 43 5.54 4.71 -12.78
C GLU A 43 7.02 4.78 -13.21
N LEU A 44 7.95 4.70 -12.25
CA LEU A 44 9.40 4.78 -12.52
C LEU A 44 10.13 3.45 -12.34
N ASP A 45 9.58 2.52 -11.58
CA ASP A 45 10.27 1.29 -11.18
C ASP A 45 9.41 0.05 -11.45
N GLU A 46 9.94 -0.90 -12.23
CA GLU A 46 9.28 -2.17 -12.52
C GLU A 46 9.03 -3.02 -11.28
N ARG A 47 9.82 -2.84 -10.21
CA ARG A 47 9.60 -3.50 -8.92
C ARG A 47 8.20 -3.17 -8.38
N GLY A 48 7.75 -1.92 -8.51
CA GLY A 48 6.40 -1.53 -8.07
C GLY A 48 5.30 -2.30 -8.80
N VAL A 49 5.46 -2.51 -10.11
CA VAL A 49 4.52 -3.28 -10.94
C VAL A 49 4.52 -4.76 -10.55
N ARG A 50 5.69 -5.35 -10.30
CA ARG A 50 5.80 -6.75 -9.90
C ARG A 50 5.13 -7.02 -8.55
N GLU A 51 5.31 -6.13 -7.58
CA GLU A 51 4.67 -6.28 -6.27
C GLU A 51 3.15 -6.06 -6.35
N ALA A 52 2.69 -5.11 -7.17
CA ALA A 52 1.26 -4.93 -7.44
C ALA A 52 0.59 -6.17 -8.06
N ARG A 53 1.32 -6.93 -8.90
CA ARG A 53 0.83 -8.20 -9.49
C ARG A 53 0.79 -9.36 -8.49
N ARG A 54 1.70 -9.39 -7.51
CA ARG A 54 1.79 -10.47 -6.52
C ARG A 54 0.64 -10.45 -5.51
N GLY A 55 0.03 -9.30 -5.31
CA GLY A 55 -1.07 -9.12 -4.37
C GLY A 55 -2.10 -8.16 -4.91
N THR A 56 -2.56 -7.26 -4.05
CA THR A 56 -3.57 -6.26 -4.38
C THR A 56 -2.99 -4.86 -4.22
N ALA A 57 -3.26 -3.97 -5.17
CA ALA A 57 -2.70 -2.62 -5.18
C ALA A 57 -3.71 -1.55 -4.74
N ILE A 58 -3.24 -0.58 -3.96
CA ILE A 58 -3.91 0.69 -3.71
C ILE A 58 -2.99 1.79 -4.23
N VAL A 59 -3.51 2.67 -5.10
CA VAL A 59 -2.70 3.75 -5.69
C VAL A 59 -2.76 4.98 -4.79
N VAL A 60 -1.61 5.46 -4.33
CA VAL A 60 -1.51 6.69 -3.56
C VAL A 60 -1.33 7.87 -4.52
N VAL A 61 -2.21 8.85 -4.43
CA VAL A 61 -2.29 9.99 -5.36
C VAL A 61 -2.14 11.28 -4.58
N GLN A 62 -1.25 12.17 -5.03
CA GLN A 62 -1.13 13.49 -4.43
C GLN A 62 -2.19 14.43 -5.03
N ARG A 63 -3.16 14.87 -4.22
CA ARG A 63 -4.42 15.49 -4.67
C ARG A 63 -4.26 16.68 -5.62
N ASN A 64 -3.15 17.42 -5.56
CA ASN A 64 -2.91 18.62 -6.37
C ASN A 64 -1.63 18.55 -7.23
N GLU A 65 -0.88 17.45 -7.17
CA GLU A 65 0.39 17.30 -7.89
C GLU A 65 0.31 16.23 -8.97
N THR A 66 -0.45 15.15 -8.73
CA THR A 66 -0.62 14.08 -9.70
C THR A 66 -1.60 14.50 -10.80
N ARG A 67 -1.12 14.58 -12.04
CA ARG A 67 -1.98 14.84 -13.21
C ARG A 67 -2.84 13.63 -13.53
N VAL A 68 -4.06 13.87 -14.01
CA VAL A 68 -5.01 12.80 -14.38
C VAL A 68 -4.46 11.89 -15.48
N GLU A 69 -3.68 12.43 -16.42
CA GLU A 69 -3.07 11.66 -17.50
C GLU A 69 -2.00 10.68 -17.00
N ASP A 70 -1.16 11.13 -16.06
CA ASP A 70 -0.14 10.29 -15.42
C ASP A 70 -0.80 9.16 -14.63
N LEU A 71 -1.89 9.46 -13.91
CA LEU A 71 -2.68 8.47 -13.21
C LEU A 71 -3.29 7.43 -14.17
N ARG A 72 -3.88 7.88 -15.29
CA ARG A 72 -4.44 6.98 -16.31
C ARG A 72 -3.37 6.07 -16.91
N ARG A 73 -2.17 6.62 -17.21
CA ARG A 73 -1.05 5.86 -17.74
C ARG A 73 -0.56 4.81 -16.74
N LEU A 74 -0.44 5.17 -15.47
CA LEU A 74 -0.07 4.23 -14.40
C LEU A 74 -1.08 3.08 -14.31
N ILE A 75 -2.38 3.39 -14.29
CA ILE A 75 -3.44 2.37 -14.23
C ILE A 75 -3.42 1.46 -15.46
N GLY A 76 -3.23 2.02 -16.65
CA GLY A 76 -3.04 1.24 -17.87
C GLY A 76 -1.85 0.29 -17.77
N ARG A 77 -0.71 0.77 -17.25
CA ARG A 77 0.49 -0.04 -17.04
C ARG A 77 0.25 -1.19 -16.06
N LEU A 78 -0.41 -0.92 -14.92
CA LEU A 78 -0.72 -1.94 -13.92
C LEU A 78 -1.67 -3.01 -14.48
N ARG A 79 -2.76 -2.59 -15.13
CA ARG A 79 -3.72 -3.52 -15.75
C ARG A 79 -3.08 -4.36 -16.85
N ALA A 80 -2.23 -3.77 -17.70
CA ALA A 80 -1.50 -4.49 -18.73
C ALA A 80 -0.54 -5.55 -18.15
N ALA A 81 -0.04 -5.33 -16.93
CA ALA A 81 0.77 -6.30 -16.20
C ALA A 81 -0.04 -7.35 -15.41
N GLY A 82 -1.38 -7.32 -15.51
CA GLY A 82 -2.28 -8.21 -14.78
C GLY A 82 -2.48 -7.83 -13.31
N ALA A 83 -2.09 -6.61 -12.90
CA ALA A 83 -2.42 -6.08 -11.59
C ALA A 83 -3.71 -5.26 -11.67
N GLU A 84 -4.65 -5.51 -10.75
CA GLU A 84 -5.91 -4.76 -10.67
C GLU A 84 -5.96 -3.95 -9.37
N PRO A 85 -5.76 -2.62 -9.44
CA PRO A 85 -5.85 -1.77 -8.26
C PRO A 85 -7.29 -1.69 -7.72
N LEU A 86 -7.46 -1.79 -6.40
CA LEU A 86 -8.76 -1.66 -5.74
C LEU A 86 -9.31 -0.22 -5.79
N GLY A 87 -8.41 0.75 -5.83
CA GLY A 87 -8.80 2.15 -5.78
C GLY A 87 -7.63 3.08 -5.47
N TYR A 88 -7.99 4.29 -5.04
CA TYR A 88 -7.08 5.41 -4.87
C TYR A 88 -7.19 5.98 -3.46
N VAL A 89 -6.04 6.33 -2.87
CA VAL A 89 -5.97 7.13 -1.66
C VAL A 89 -5.39 8.49 -2.02
N PHE A 90 -6.19 9.55 -1.85
CA PHE A 90 -5.74 10.92 -2.08
C PHE A 90 -5.09 11.48 -0.83
N THR A 91 -3.81 11.81 -0.93
CA THR A 91 -3.07 12.49 0.14
C THR A 91 -3.03 14.00 -0.12
N ARG A 92 -3.05 14.80 0.96
CA ARG A 92 -2.71 16.22 0.87
C ARG A 92 -1.21 16.36 0.70
N SER A 93 -0.77 17.42 0.02
CA SER A 93 0.64 17.78 -0.13
C SER A 93 1.33 17.78 1.24
N GLY A 94 2.33 16.90 1.42
CA GLY A 94 3.23 16.91 2.57
C GLY A 94 3.27 15.63 3.39
N ARG A 95 4.44 14.96 3.35
CA ARG A 95 5.02 14.01 4.32
C ARG A 95 4.05 13.03 4.99
N GLY A 96 3.92 11.85 4.38
CA GLY A 96 3.73 10.59 5.10
C GLY A 96 5.08 10.04 5.54
#